data_AF-A0A8J4WUN1-F1
#
_entry.id   AF-A0A8J4WUN1-F1
#
_cell.length_a   1.000
_cell.length_b   1.000
_cell.length_c   1.000
_cell.angle_alpha   90.00
_cell.angle_beta   90.00
_cell.angle_gamma   90.00
#
_symmetry.space_group_name_H-M   'P 1'
#
loop_
_entity.id
_entity.type
_entity.pdbx_description
1 polymer ?
#
loop_
_entity_poly.entity_id
_entity_poly.type
_entity_poly.pdbx_seq_one_letter_code
_entity_poly.pdbx_strand_id
1 'polypeptide(L)'
;MMRLSLLLDIPQILCLGFLLGRFGSIIVRGVQNRLRNYSKQEEVKNHEYKYVQCLLRRSAGVSVQKSWFQRNIYEWDPYFKFPNRIIATTVLSFYGLYLTVTVVQIMCWWVTSNIYKLEEMLKSFLNETSFLKHLNYFTYSWYISSACAALTCVIHITEVLVCYRKHIKSLRVGEKKFLPKTYKLDPAHGVVGLLKYPGYQIAFSVWGYVILHIVMFVLGLMFVYLVISPIRENGFLDWLKSFAMTMSNFFILLALAGLQRMLGHFFFLQDKTSPTDEGKPLALNNRKAFHNFNYFFFFINMIFGFMSCLWRVLKSTCVGLMLLSRINRTIMPVGFETMDKKHNPNPLTLILIVSQHFFNSVMITVLEKYGLTILINETVLNKQCEFSSNNFLLLCLLPAVLILLLLSFVERRKNLHAFEKRFPFLRGRFGIVVPLDFTSCLENRWSYAFAFGATAPLIFGLFFGFINPFPYKLPRYLKVFVYLISSLEVGIVSKPFFACLSTPHKMLGGVLGLLYTLAWFIVQLWDLVWCKKASTLNEEDLFVFSLQYEW
;
A
#
# COMPACT_ATOMS: atom_id res chain seq x y z
N MET A 1 27.07 -14.68 5.43
CA MET A 1 26.05 -13.88 6.16
C MET A 1 26.04 -12.38 5.79
N MET A 2 27.17 -11.67 5.77
CA MET A 2 27.27 -10.18 5.64
C MET A 2 26.42 -9.46 4.57
N ARG A 3 25.91 -10.14 3.53
CA ARG A 3 25.04 -9.54 2.50
C ARG A 3 23.56 -9.41 2.91
N LEU A 4 23.12 -10.13 3.94
CA LEU A 4 21.69 -10.28 4.24
C LEU A 4 21.11 -9.08 5.01
N SER A 5 21.83 -8.62 6.03
CA SER A 5 21.51 -7.40 6.78
C SER A 5 21.66 -6.13 5.92
N LEU A 6 22.52 -6.17 4.89
CA LEU A 6 22.69 -5.09 3.92
C LEU A 6 21.42 -4.87 3.08
N LEU A 7 20.75 -5.95 2.66
CA LEU A 7 19.54 -5.86 1.83
C LEU A 7 18.39 -5.13 2.53
N LEU A 8 18.21 -5.34 3.83
CA LEU A 8 17.19 -4.65 4.63
C LEU A 8 17.48 -3.15 4.79
N ASP A 9 18.75 -2.77 4.94
CA ASP A 9 19.19 -1.38 5.11
C ASP A 9 19.17 -0.55 3.79
N ILE A 10 19.38 -1.19 2.63
CA ILE A 10 19.55 -0.51 1.32
C ILE A 10 18.50 0.58 1.05
N PRO A 11 17.18 0.34 1.19
CA PRO A 11 16.19 1.36 0.84
C PRO A 11 16.22 2.56 1.78
N GLN A 12 16.60 2.37 3.05
CA GLN A 12 16.78 3.46 4.02
C GLN A 12 18.00 4.32 3.67
N ILE A 13 19.13 3.68 3.35
CA ILE A 13 20.39 4.35 2.96
C ILE A 13 20.17 5.18 1.69
N LEU A 14 19.46 4.65 0.70
CA LEU A 14 19.07 5.38 -0.53
C LEU A 14 18.18 6.59 -0.22
N CYS A 15 17.22 6.45 0.70
CA CYS A 15 16.35 7.56 1.11
C CYS A 15 17.13 8.66 1.86
N LEU A 16 18.02 8.30 2.79
CA LEU A 16 18.89 9.24 3.50
C LEU A 16 19.85 9.97 2.54
N GLY A 17 20.45 9.26 1.60
CA GLY A 17 21.30 9.84 0.55
C GLY A 17 20.55 10.84 -0.34
N PHE A 18 19.30 10.54 -0.73
CA PHE A 18 18.46 11.48 -1.46
C PHE A 18 18.15 12.74 -0.63
N LEU A 19 17.85 12.59 0.67
CA LEU A 19 17.56 13.72 1.55
C LEU A 19 18.78 14.62 1.75
N LEU A 20 19.98 14.05 1.94
CA LEU A 20 21.25 14.78 2.00
C LEU A 20 21.46 15.64 0.75
N GLY A 21 21.39 15.03 -0.43
CA GLY A 21 21.48 15.74 -1.71
C GLY A 21 20.39 16.82 -1.87
N ARG A 22 19.18 16.56 -1.33
CA ARG A 22 18.09 17.54 -1.40
C ARG A 22 18.28 18.73 -0.46
N PHE A 23 18.72 18.52 0.78
CA PHE A 23 19.02 19.62 1.71
C PHE A 23 20.21 20.46 1.21
N GLY A 24 21.27 19.82 0.70
CA GLY A 24 22.35 20.52 -0.01
C GLY A 24 21.84 21.36 -1.19
N SER A 25 20.97 20.80 -2.03
CA SER A 25 20.32 21.52 -3.14
C SER A 25 19.47 22.71 -2.68
N ILE A 26 18.80 22.62 -1.53
CA ILE A 26 18.03 23.73 -0.94
C ILE A 26 18.97 24.85 -0.46
N ILE A 27 20.09 24.52 0.19
CA ILE A 27 21.10 25.50 0.63
C ILE A 27 21.73 26.19 -0.60
N VAL A 28 22.21 25.44 -1.59
CA VAL A 28 22.82 25.99 -2.81
C VAL A 28 21.85 26.92 -3.55
N ARG A 29 20.58 26.52 -3.74
CA ARG A 29 19.57 27.40 -4.35
C ARG A 29 19.24 28.61 -3.48
N GLY A 30 19.30 28.50 -2.15
CA GLY A 30 19.12 29.62 -1.24
C GLY A 30 20.27 30.64 -1.31
N VAL A 31 21.51 30.18 -1.47
CA VAL A 31 22.68 31.05 -1.74
C VAL A 31 22.55 31.70 -3.12
N GLN A 32 22.28 30.92 -4.18
CA GLN A 32 22.06 31.42 -5.53
C GLN A 32 20.93 32.45 -5.59
N ASN A 33 19.81 32.23 -4.91
CA ASN A 33 18.71 33.20 -4.85
C ASN A 33 19.07 34.42 -4.01
N ARG A 34 19.89 34.33 -2.95
CA ARG A 34 20.40 35.54 -2.26
C ARG A 34 21.30 36.38 -3.16
N LEU A 35 22.16 35.75 -3.98
CA LEU A 35 22.98 36.42 -4.98
C LEU A 35 22.12 37.04 -6.11
N ARG A 36 21.07 36.34 -6.56
CA ARG A 36 20.19 36.77 -7.65
C ARG A 36 19.11 37.78 -7.24
N ASN A 37 18.70 37.82 -5.97
CA ASN A 37 17.62 38.68 -5.47
C ASN A 37 17.94 40.19 -5.48
N TYR A 38 19.15 40.60 -5.84
CA TYR A 38 19.43 41.99 -6.20
C TYR A 38 18.81 42.42 -7.55
N SER A 39 18.20 41.49 -8.32
CA SER A 39 17.84 41.72 -9.74
C SER A 39 16.40 41.42 -10.17
N LYS A 40 15.62 40.61 -9.43
CA LYS A 40 14.17 40.38 -9.70
C LYS A 40 13.44 39.66 -8.57
N GLN A 41 12.19 40.08 -8.34
CA GLN A 41 11.27 39.47 -7.38
C GLN A 41 10.31 38.53 -8.15
N GLU A 42 10.50 37.22 -8.01
CA GLU A 42 9.79 36.20 -8.81
C GLU A 42 8.33 35.98 -8.32
N GLU A 43 7.34 36.26 -9.19
CA GLU A 43 5.92 36.00 -8.90
C GLU A 43 5.65 34.49 -8.76
N VAL A 44 5.24 34.05 -7.57
CA VAL A 44 4.81 32.66 -7.33
C VAL A 44 3.42 32.43 -7.96
N LYS A 45 3.39 32.17 -9.27
CA LYS A 45 2.17 31.85 -10.03
C LYS A 45 1.63 30.48 -9.65
N ASN A 46 0.88 30.51 -8.55
CA ASN A 46 0.42 29.35 -7.80
C ASN A 46 -0.32 28.34 -8.71
N HIS A 47 -0.05 27.04 -8.53
CA HIS A 47 -0.58 25.98 -9.40
C HIS A 47 -2.12 25.95 -9.42
N GLU A 48 -2.72 26.31 -8.28
CA GLU A 48 -4.18 26.35 -8.09
C GLU A 48 -4.84 27.47 -8.90
N TYR A 49 -4.17 28.62 -9.07
CA TYR A 49 -4.63 29.69 -9.95
C TYR A 49 -4.70 29.22 -11.41
N LYS A 50 -3.69 28.47 -11.88
CA LYS A 50 -3.71 27.86 -13.22
C LYS A 50 -4.84 26.82 -13.35
N TYR A 51 -5.10 26.03 -12.31
CA TYR A 51 -6.21 25.08 -12.32
C TYR A 51 -7.58 25.77 -12.39
N VAL A 52 -7.80 26.84 -11.61
CA VAL A 52 -9.02 27.67 -11.68
C VAL A 52 -9.14 28.35 -13.04
N GLN A 53 -8.05 28.88 -13.61
CA GLN A 53 -8.04 29.45 -14.96
C GLN A 53 -8.40 28.41 -16.03
N CYS A 54 -8.02 27.14 -15.86
CA CYS A 54 -8.41 26.03 -16.73
C CYS A 54 -9.86 25.55 -16.52
N LEU A 55 -10.45 25.74 -15.33
CA LEU A 55 -11.88 25.49 -15.11
C LEU A 55 -12.76 26.60 -15.69
N LEU A 56 -12.32 27.86 -15.60
CA LEU A 56 -13.01 29.02 -16.15
C LEU A 56 -12.86 29.14 -17.68
N ARG A 57 -11.77 28.65 -18.25
CA ARG A 57 -11.65 28.48 -19.71
C ARG A 57 -12.51 27.31 -20.17
N ARG A 58 -13.62 27.61 -20.85
CA ARG A 58 -14.46 26.65 -21.59
C ARG A 58 -13.56 25.74 -22.43
N SER A 59 -13.53 24.44 -22.12
CA SER A 59 -12.65 23.49 -22.80
C SER A 59 -12.97 23.42 -24.29
N ALA A 60 -12.03 23.81 -25.15
CA ALA A 60 -12.07 23.47 -26.56
C ALA A 60 -12.03 21.94 -26.70
N GLY A 61 -13.00 21.36 -27.41
CA GLY A 61 -13.20 19.92 -27.54
C GLY A 61 -12.20 19.24 -28.47
N VAL A 62 -10.89 19.39 -28.23
CA VAL A 62 -9.85 18.77 -29.05
C VAL A 62 -9.78 17.28 -28.73
N SER A 63 -10.35 16.45 -29.61
CA SER A 63 -10.35 14.99 -29.52
C SER A 63 -8.97 14.40 -29.87
N VAL A 64 -7.97 14.66 -29.04
CA VAL A 64 -6.62 14.09 -29.19
C VAL A 64 -6.71 12.56 -29.27
N GLN A 65 -6.07 11.97 -30.29
CA GLN A 65 -6.05 10.53 -30.55
C GLN A 65 -5.17 9.79 -29.53
N LYS A 66 -5.65 9.72 -28.27
CA LYS A 66 -5.00 9.04 -27.14
C LYS A 66 -4.63 7.60 -27.51
N SER A 67 -3.40 7.18 -27.20
CA SER A 67 -2.94 5.79 -27.38
C SER A 67 -3.68 4.82 -26.44
N TRP A 68 -3.60 3.51 -26.70
CA TRP A 68 -4.25 2.49 -25.84
C TRP A 68 -3.86 2.64 -24.36
N PHE A 69 -2.57 2.85 -24.07
CA PHE A 69 -2.08 3.08 -22.70
C PHE A 69 -2.66 4.36 -22.08
N GLN A 70 -2.77 5.44 -22.86
CA GLN A 70 -3.36 6.71 -22.40
C GLN A 70 -4.88 6.62 -22.20
N ARG A 71 -5.57 5.72 -22.92
CA ARG A 71 -7.02 5.47 -22.75
C ARG A 71 -7.33 4.56 -21.55
N ASN A 72 -6.60 3.45 -21.40
CA ASN A 72 -6.90 2.42 -20.41
C ASN A 72 -6.15 2.56 -19.07
N ILE A 73 -4.90 3.03 -19.08
CA ILE A 73 -4.00 2.93 -17.91
C ILE A 73 -3.73 4.31 -17.29
N TYR A 74 -3.24 5.28 -18.06
CA TYR A 74 -2.94 6.61 -17.53
C TYR A 74 -3.01 7.74 -18.57
N GLU A 75 -4.12 8.48 -18.55
CA GLU A 75 -4.22 9.79 -19.20
C GLU A 75 -3.40 10.82 -18.43
N TRP A 76 -2.43 11.50 -19.06
CA TRP A 76 -1.69 12.59 -18.41
C TRP A 76 -2.54 13.85 -18.26
N ASP A 77 -2.42 14.52 -17.10
CA ASP A 77 -3.08 15.81 -16.80
C ASP A 77 -2.07 16.71 -16.07
N PRO A 78 -1.57 17.77 -16.72
CA PRO A 78 -0.56 18.65 -16.11
C PRO A 78 -1.11 19.54 -14.99
N TYR A 79 -2.44 19.61 -14.82
CA TYR A 79 -3.12 20.40 -13.79
C TYR A 79 -3.59 19.55 -12.60
N PHE A 80 -3.33 18.23 -12.60
CA PHE A 80 -3.66 17.36 -11.47
C PHE A 80 -2.41 17.00 -10.64
N LYS A 81 -2.40 17.40 -9.37
CA LYS A 81 -1.42 16.95 -8.36
C LYS A 81 -2.05 15.94 -7.40
N PHE A 82 -1.38 14.80 -7.22
CA PHE A 82 -1.59 13.93 -6.06
C PHE A 82 -1.15 14.61 -4.75
N PRO A 83 -1.89 14.44 -3.64
CA PRO A 83 -1.49 14.91 -2.31
C PRO A 83 -0.28 14.20 -1.73
N ASN A 84 0.42 14.87 -0.80
CA ASN A 84 1.53 14.29 -0.02
C ASN A 84 1.14 12.95 0.62
N ARG A 85 -0.03 12.89 1.27
CA ARG A 85 -0.54 11.70 1.99
C ARG A 85 -0.60 10.46 1.09
N ILE A 86 -1.07 10.60 -0.14
CA ILE A 86 -1.27 9.47 -1.07
C ILE A 86 0.08 8.98 -1.60
N ILE A 87 0.96 9.91 -2.03
CA ILE A 87 2.31 9.56 -2.50
C ILE A 87 3.12 8.87 -1.39
N ALA A 88 3.06 9.40 -0.17
CA ALA A 88 3.69 8.82 1.01
C ALA A 88 3.16 7.40 1.30
N THR A 89 1.83 7.22 1.33
CA THR A 89 1.20 5.91 1.55
C THR A 89 1.67 4.90 0.50
N THR A 90 1.69 5.28 -0.79
CA THR A 90 2.15 4.41 -1.88
C THR A 90 3.62 4.02 -1.74
N VAL A 91 4.52 4.96 -1.41
CA VAL A 91 5.95 4.67 -1.22
C VAL A 91 6.18 3.79 0.02
N LEU A 92 5.46 4.02 1.12
CA LEU A 92 5.47 3.14 2.28
C LEU A 92 4.88 1.75 1.99
N SER A 93 3.86 1.63 1.13
CA SER A 93 3.33 0.33 0.69
C SER A 93 4.36 -0.45 -0.15
N PHE A 94 5.11 0.22 -1.04
CA PHE A 94 6.21 -0.42 -1.78
C PHE A 94 7.36 -0.84 -0.84
N TYR A 95 7.73 0.01 0.13
CA TYR A 95 8.74 -0.32 1.13
C TYR A 95 8.32 -1.51 2.01
N GLY A 96 7.07 -1.53 2.49
CA GLY A 96 6.52 -2.63 3.27
C GLY A 96 6.44 -3.94 2.47
N LEU A 97 6.05 -3.88 1.19
CA LEU A 97 6.11 -5.03 0.29
C LEU A 97 7.54 -5.55 0.12
N TYR A 98 8.52 -4.65 -0.11
CA TYR A 98 9.93 -5.02 -0.23
C TYR A 98 10.46 -5.74 1.02
N LEU A 99 10.22 -5.19 2.23
CA LEU A 99 10.61 -5.85 3.48
C LEU A 99 9.93 -7.21 3.63
N THR A 100 8.62 -7.30 3.38
CA THR A 100 7.86 -8.55 3.56
C THR A 100 8.36 -9.64 2.62
N VAL A 101 8.57 -9.33 1.33
CA VAL A 101 9.17 -10.25 0.35
C VAL A 101 10.55 -10.69 0.82
N THR A 102 11.42 -9.74 1.21
CA THR A 102 12.81 -10.02 1.61
C THR A 102 12.88 -10.91 2.83
N VAL A 103 12.11 -10.62 3.89
CA VAL A 103 12.06 -11.47 5.12
C VAL A 103 11.53 -12.87 4.81
N VAL A 104 10.50 -13.00 3.97
CA VAL A 104 9.95 -14.31 3.57
C VAL A 104 10.96 -15.11 2.73
N GLN A 105 11.75 -14.47 1.85
CA GLN A 105 12.79 -15.17 1.10
C GLN A 105 13.99 -15.55 1.99
N ILE A 106 14.38 -14.69 2.95
CA ILE A 106 15.40 -15.01 3.96
C ILE A 106 15.01 -16.26 4.77
N MET A 107 13.78 -16.31 5.25
CA MET A 107 13.27 -17.46 6.00
C MET A 107 13.21 -18.72 5.17
N CYS A 108 12.69 -18.66 3.93
CA CYS A 108 12.67 -19.82 3.05
C CYS A 108 14.08 -20.33 2.73
N TRP A 109 15.05 -19.43 2.50
CA TRP A 109 16.44 -19.82 2.27
C TRP A 109 17.05 -20.54 3.48
N TRP A 110 16.84 -20.04 4.70
CA TRP A 110 17.35 -20.71 5.90
C TRP A 110 16.69 -22.09 6.10
N VAL A 111 15.35 -22.16 6.05
CA VAL A 111 14.59 -23.42 6.21
C VAL A 111 15.03 -24.45 5.17
N THR A 112 15.07 -24.09 3.88
CA THR A 112 15.50 -25.00 2.81
C THR A 112 16.96 -25.42 2.98
N SER A 113 17.87 -24.50 3.34
CA SER A 113 19.28 -24.85 3.59
C SER A 113 19.46 -25.87 4.71
N ASN A 114 18.68 -25.77 5.80
CA ASN A 114 18.72 -26.73 6.89
C ASN A 114 18.05 -28.06 6.52
N ILE A 115 17.02 -28.06 5.67
CA ILE A 115 16.43 -29.30 5.15
C ILE A 115 17.43 -30.04 4.24
N TYR A 116 18.17 -29.35 3.37
CA TYR A 116 19.22 -29.99 2.56
C TYR A 116 20.41 -30.50 3.41
N LYS A 117 20.81 -29.80 4.48
CA LYS A 117 21.78 -30.34 5.47
C LYS A 117 21.26 -31.61 6.14
N LEU A 118 19.99 -31.61 6.55
CA LEU A 118 19.34 -32.74 7.24
C LEU A 118 19.20 -33.95 6.31
N GLU A 119 18.83 -33.72 5.04
CA GLU A 119 18.87 -34.73 3.98
C GLU A 119 20.27 -35.32 3.83
N GLU A 120 21.31 -34.48 3.75
CA GLU A 120 22.70 -34.94 3.62
C GLU A 120 23.15 -35.83 4.79
N MET A 121 22.69 -35.53 6.01
CA MET A 121 22.90 -36.39 7.18
C MET A 121 22.07 -37.69 7.15
N LEU A 122 20.94 -37.70 6.43
CA LEU A 122 20.01 -38.84 6.32
C LEU A 122 20.18 -39.67 5.03
N LYS A 123 21.18 -39.38 4.20
CA LYS A 123 21.49 -40.14 2.96
C LYS A 123 21.63 -41.66 3.18
N SER A 124 22.08 -42.08 4.36
CA SER A 124 22.21 -43.49 4.75
C SER A 124 20.88 -44.21 5.05
N PHE A 125 19.76 -43.50 5.19
CA PHE A 125 18.47 -44.04 5.64
C PHE A 125 17.30 -43.83 4.68
N LEU A 126 17.42 -42.95 3.67
CA LEU A 126 16.30 -42.57 2.78
C LEU A 126 16.58 -42.90 1.32
N ASN A 127 15.50 -43.19 0.58
CA ASN A 127 15.55 -43.59 -0.83
C ASN A 127 15.86 -42.37 -1.73
N GLU A 128 17.15 -42.05 -1.84
CA GLU A 128 17.75 -40.75 -2.23
C GLU A 128 16.97 -39.96 -3.29
N THR A 129 16.68 -40.58 -4.44
CA THR A 129 16.23 -39.84 -5.62
C THR A 129 14.76 -39.37 -5.54
N SER A 130 13.99 -39.79 -4.54
CA SER A 130 12.57 -39.46 -4.43
C SER A 130 12.36 -38.12 -3.71
N PHE A 131 12.78 -38.06 -2.44
CA PHE A 131 12.64 -36.91 -1.55
C PHE A 131 13.25 -35.63 -2.15
N LEU A 132 14.45 -35.72 -2.73
CA LEU A 132 15.10 -34.62 -3.47
C LEU A 132 14.23 -34.01 -4.58
N LYS A 133 13.50 -34.83 -5.35
CA LYS A 133 12.60 -34.33 -6.42
C LYS A 133 11.46 -33.52 -5.80
N HIS A 134 10.84 -34.02 -4.72
CA HIS A 134 9.75 -33.33 -4.03
C HIS A 134 10.19 -32.04 -3.34
N LEU A 135 11.37 -32.03 -2.69
CA LEU A 135 11.96 -30.81 -2.12
C LEU A 135 12.24 -29.75 -3.20
N ASN A 136 12.79 -30.15 -4.34
CA ASN A 136 13.04 -29.24 -5.45
C ASN A 136 11.73 -28.69 -6.03
N TYR A 137 10.71 -29.52 -6.20
CA TYR A 137 9.36 -29.09 -6.62
C TYR A 137 8.72 -28.09 -5.65
N PHE A 138 8.82 -28.33 -4.34
CA PHE A 138 8.35 -27.42 -3.31
C PHE A 138 9.10 -26.07 -3.38
N THR A 139 10.43 -26.13 -3.42
CA THR A 139 11.32 -24.96 -3.42
C THR A 139 11.12 -24.08 -4.67
N TYR A 140 11.07 -24.65 -5.87
CA TYR A 140 10.80 -23.88 -7.09
C TYR A 140 9.39 -23.29 -7.12
N SER A 141 8.37 -24.03 -6.66
CA SER A 141 7.00 -23.51 -6.55
C SER A 141 6.92 -22.29 -5.61
N TRP A 142 7.67 -22.30 -4.49
CA TRP A 142 7.72 -21.17 -3.56
C TRP A 142 8.33 -19.92 -4.19
N TYR A 143 9.49 -20.03 -4.84
CA TYR A 143 10.13 -18.87 -5.48
C TYR A 143 9.29 -18.31 -6.63
N ILE A 144 8.67 -19.15 -7.47
CA ILE A 144 7.82 -18.72 -8.58
C ILE A 144 6.55 -18.03 -8.05
N SER A 145 5.84 -18.64 -7.10
CA SER A 145 4.63 -18.06 -6.52
C SER A 145 4.91 -16.76 -5.76
N SER A 146 6.08 -16.62 -5.13
CA SER A 146 6.52 -15.36 -4.50
C SER A 146 6.72 -14.25 -5.55
N ALA A 147 7.41 -14.54 -6.66
CA ALA A 147 7.62 -13.59 -7.75
C ALA A 147 6.28 -13.14 -8.39
N CYS A 148 5.36 -14.08 -8.64
CA CYS A 148 4.03 -13.77 -9.15
C CYS A 148 3.21 -12.91 -8.17
N ALA A 149 3.16 -13.28 -6.89
CA ALA A 149 2.42 -12.53 -5.87
C ALA A 149 2.99 -11.11 -5.67
N ALA A 150 4.32 -10.95 -5.68
CA ALA A 150 4.98 -9.65 -5.60
C ALA A 150 4.65 -8.76 -6.80
N LEU A 151 4.69 -9.29 -8.03
CA LEU A 151 4.32 -8.58 -9.25
C LEU A 151 2.85 -8.13 -9.21
N THR A 152 1.93 -9.01 -8.80
CA THR A 152 0.51 -8.68 -8.63
C THR A 152 0.30 -7.56 -7.61
N CYS A 153 1.02 -7.59 -6.47
CA CYS A 153 0.96 -6.52 -5.46
C CYS A 153 1.50 -5.18 -5.98
N VAL A 154 2.60 -5.19 -6.75
CA VAL A 154 3.14 -3.98 -7.41
C VAL A 154 2.12 -3.35 -8.37
N ILE A 155 1.42 -4.18 -9.15
CA ILE A 155 0.34 -3.72 -10.04
C ILE A 155 -0.80 -3.10 -9.21
N HIS A 156 -1.21 -3.75 -8.11
CA HIS A 156 -2.31 -3.27 -7.27
C HIS A 156 -1.98 -1.94 -6.56
N ILE A 157 -0.76 -1.79 -6.01
CA ILE A 157 -0.29 -0.53 -5.41
C ILE A 157 -0.28 0.60 -6.46
N THR A 158 0.08 0.28 -7.71
CA THR A 158 0.05 1.25 -8.83
C THR A 158 -1.39 1.64 -9.21
N GLU A 159 -2.31 0.66 -9.28
CA GLU A 159 -3.73 0.91 -9.54
C GLU A 159 -4.42 1.75 -8.45
N VAL A 160 -3.94 1.73 -7.19
CA VAL A 160 -4.47 2.61 -6.13
C VAL A 160 -4.33 4.09 -6.51
N LEU A 161 -3.22 4.49 -7.14
CA LEU A 161 -3.04 5.86 -7.65
C LEU A 161 -4.03 6.20 -8.77
N VAL A 162 -4.21 5.30 -9.74
CA VAL A 162 -5.13 5.48 -10.87
C VAL A 162 -6.57 5.60 -10.38
N CYS A 163 -6.98 4.73 -9.47
CA CYS A 163 -8.30 4.69 -8.86
C CYS A 163 -8.58 5.95 -8.01
N TYR A 164 -7.65 6.35 -7.13
CA TYR A 164 -7.77 7.60 -6.36
C TYR A 164 -8.01 8.80 -7.28
N ARG A 165 -7.22 8.90 -8.35
CA ARG A 165 -7.30 9.99 -9.34
C ARG A 165 -8.61 9.99 -10.13
N LYS A 166 -9.15 8.82 -10.49
CA LYS A 166 -10.46 8.70 -11.13
C LYS A 166 -11.59 9.16 -10.20
N HIS A 167 -11.58 8.73 -8.94
CA HIS A 167 -12.65 9.04 -7.99
C HIS A 167 -12.64 10.52 -7.56
N ILE A 168 -11.47 11.12 -7.29
CA ILE A 168 -11.41 12.55 -6.93
C ILE A 168 -11.80 13.47 -8.09
N LYS A 169 -11.54 13.07 -9.36
CA LYS A 169 -12.07 13.79 -10.52
C LYS A 169 -13.59 13.72 -10.60
N SER A 170 -14.17 12.53 -10.43
CA SER A 170 -15.63 12.33 -10.42
C SER A 170 -16.30 13.15 -9.31
N LEU A 171 -15.72 13.19 -8.09
CA LEU A 171 -16.22 14.05 -7.00
C LEU A 171 -16.15 15.56 -7.28
N ARG A 172 -15.10 16.05 -7.93
CA ARG A 172 -15.00 17.49 -8.29
C ARG A 172 -16.08 17.92 -9.29
N VAL A 173 -16.58 16.98 -10.10
CA VAL A 173 -17.73 17.19 -11.01
C VAL A 173 -19.08 17.00 -10.28
N GLY A 174 -19.06 16.55 -9.02
CA GLY A 174 -20.27 16.26 -8.23
C GLY A 174 -20.86 14.86 -8.48
N GLU A 175 -20.21 14.02 -9.29
CA GLU A 175 -20.67 12.66 -9.57
C GLU A 175 -20.48 11.74 -8.35
N LYS A 176 -21.58 11.42 -7.68
CA LYS A 176 -21.60 10.53 -6.51
C LYS A 176 -21.93 9.07 -6.84
N LYS A 177 -21.81 8.66 -8.11
CA LYS A 177 -22.21 7.32 -8.61
C LYS A 177 -21.50 6.13 -7.94
N PHE A 178 -20.33 6.36 -7.33
CA PHE A 178 -19.55 5.35 -6.61
C PHE A 178 -19.82 5.35 -5.09
N LEU A 179 -20.69 6.23 -4.59
CA LEU A 179 -21.10 6.28 -3.19
C LEU A 179 -22.40 5.48 -2.98
N PRO A 180 -22.54 4.71 -1.89
CA PRO A 180 -23.81 4.09 -1.55
C PRO A 180 -24.87 5.16 -1.28
N LYS A 181 -26.06 5.01 -1.88
CA LYS A 181 -27.13 6.04 -1.92
C LYS A 181 -27.63 6.50 -0.55
N THR A 182 -27.47 5.68 0.48
CA THR A 182 -27.89 5.92 1.86
C THR A 182 -26.85 6.66 2.72
N TYR A 183 -25.68 6.98 2.17
CA TYR A 183 -24.56 7.49 2.96
C TYR A 183 -24.76 8.93 3.47
N LYS A 184 -24.82 9.10 4.79
CA LYS A 184 -24.66 10.38 5.49
C LYS A 184 -23.25 10.47 6.07
N LEU A 185 -22.57 11.60 5.84
CA LEU A 185 -21.24 11.87 6.42
C LEU A 185 -21.38 12.46 7.82
N ASP A 186 -20.82 11.79 8.82
CA ASP A 186 -20.35 12.46 10.04
C ASP A 186 -18.92 13.02 9.80
N PRO A 187 -18.69 14.34 9.92
CA PRO A 187 -17.36 14.94 9.81
C PRO A 187 -16.31 14.36 10.77
N ALA A 188 -16.70 13.99 12.00
CA ALA A 188 -15.77 13.50 13.02
C ALA A 188 -15.23 12.11 12.64
N HIS A 189 -16.12 11.17 12.34
CA HIS A 189 -15.74 9.88 11.73
C HIS A 189 -14.93 10.10 10.44
N GLY A 190 -15.32 11.08 9.62
CA GLY A 190 -14.61 11.54 8.43
C GLY A 190 -13.12 11.78 8.65
N VAL A 191 -12.77 12.67 9.57
CA VAL A 191 -11.37 13.00 9.90
C VAL A 191 -10.63 11.80 10.47
N VAL A 192 -11.28 11.00 11.32
CA VAL A 192 -10.68 9.80 11.94
C VAL A 192 -10.31 8.73 10.90
N GLY A 193 -11.17 8.45 9.91
CA GLY A 193 -10.81 7.50 8.84
C GLY A 193 -9.75 8.03 7.87
N LEU A 194 -9.72 9.35 7.62
CA LEU A 194 -8.64 10.00 6.87
C LEU A 194 -7.27 9.88 7.58
N LEU A 195 -7.25 9.92 8.91
CA LEU A 195 -6.06 9.65 9.73
C LEU A 195 -5.65 8.16 9.69
N LYS A 196 -6.62 7.24 9.78
CA LYS A 196 -6.36 5.79 9.80
C LYS A 196 -5.87 5.19 8.48
N TYR A 197 -6.28 5.75 7.33
CA TYR A 197 -6.03 5.12 6.02
C TYR A 197 -4.57 4.77 5.70
N PRO A 198 -3.55 5.63 5.91
CA PRO A 198 -2.19 5.32 5.46
C PRO A 198 -1.67 4.00 6.07
N GLY A 199 -1.80 3.85 7.39
CA GLY A 199 -1.43 2.60 8.09
C GLY A 199 -2.29 1.41 7.66
N TYR A 200 -3.59 1.62 7.44
CA TYR A 200 -4.48 0.56 6.94
C TYR A 200 -4.06 0.10 5.53
N GLN A 201 -3.85 1.01 4.57
CA GLN A 201 -3.47 0.63 3.20
C GLN A 201 -2.10 -0.06 3.14
N ILE A 202 -1.15 0.32 4.00
CA ILE A 202 0.11 -0.40 4.15
C ILE A 202 -0.14 -1.82 4.68
N ALA A 203 -0.89 -1.97 5.78
CA ALA A 203 -1.17 -3.27 6.39
C ALA A 203 -1.96 -4.21 5.46
N PHE A 204 -2.98 -3.72 4.75
CA PHE A 204 -3.72 -4.50 3.75
C PHE A 204 -2.87 -4.86 2.52
N SER A 205 -1.89 -4.03 2.14
CA SER A 205 -0.92 -4.41 1.09
C SER A 205 0.02 -5.54 1.54
N VAL A 206 0.51 -5.50 2.80
CA VAL A 206 1.36 -6.54 3.40
C VAL A 206 0.61 -7.86 3.57
N TRP A 207 -0.55 -7.85 4.23
CA TRP A 207 -1.40 -9.05 4.39
C TRP A 207 -1.91 -9.57 3.04
N GLY A 208 -2.22 -8.68 2.10
CA GLY A 208 -2.59 -9.04 0.74
C GLY A 208 -1.49 -9.83 0.03
N TYR A 209 -0.21 -9.45 0.16
CA TYR A 209 0.91 -10.23 -0.36
C TYR A 209 1.02 -11.60 0.31
N VAL A 210 0.98 -11.68 1.64
CA VAL A 210 1.13 -12.96 2.38
C VAL A 210 0.03 -13.95 1.99
N ILE A 211 -1.24 -13.52 1.99
CA ILE A 211 -2.38 -14.38 1.67
C ILE A 211 -2.37 -14.76 0.17
N LEU A 212 -2.07 -13.82 -0.73
CA LEU A 212 -1.96 -14.12 -2.16
C LEU A 212 -0.80 -15.09 -2.44
N HIS A 213 0.35 -14.93 -1.78
CA HIS A 213 1.50 -15.82 -1.92
C HIS A 213 1.15 -17.25 -1.50
N ILE A 214 0.51 -17.44 -0.33
CA ILE A 214 0.08 -18.77 0.14
C ILE A 214 -0.89 -19.43 -0.86
N VAL A 215 -1.88 -18.69 -1.38
CA VAL A 215 -2.82 -19.25 -2.37
C VAL A 215 -2.11 -19.58 -3.69
N MET A 216 -1.26 -18.68 -4.21
CA MET A 216 -0.49 -18.91 -5.43
C MET A 216 0.49 -20.08 -5.27
N PHE A 217 1.02 -20.30 -4.08
CA PHE A 217 1.89 -21.45 -3.76
C PHE A 217 1.12 -22.77 -3.76
N VAL A 218 -0.04 -22.83 -3.10
CA VAL A 218 -0.91 -24.03 -3.12
C VAL A 218 -1.38 -24.36 -4.54
N LEU A 219 -1.79 -23.35 -5.32
CA LEU A 219 -2.13 -23.53 -6.74
C LEU A 219 -0.93 -23.97 -7.58
N GLY A 220 0.27 -23.45 -7.30
CA GLY A 220 1.52 -23.86 -7.92
C GLY A 220 1.87 -25.32 -7.62
N LEU A 221 1.76 -25.77 -6.36
CA LEU A 221 1.94 -27.18 -5.99
C LEU A 221 0.92 -28.09 -6.66
N MET A 222 -0.36 -27.70 -6.69
CA MET A 222 -1.40 -28.45 -7.42
C MET A 222 -1.06 -28.60 -8.90
N PHE A 223 -0.57 -27.54 -9.56
CA PHE A 223 -0.11 -27.59 -10.94
C PHE A 223 1.11 -28.50 -11.14
N VAL A 224 2.10 -28.45 -10.23
CA VAL A 224 3.29 -29.32 -10.31
C VAL A 224 2.90 -30.80 -10.21
N TYR A 225 2.00 -31.17 -9.27
CA TYR A 225 1.60 -32.56 -9.08
C TYR A 225 0.59 -33.07 -10.12
N LEU A 226 -0.36 -32.24 -10.58
CA LEU A 226 -1.37 -32.65 -11.56
C LEU A 226 -0.88 -32.60 -13.03
N VAL A 227 0.21 -31.87 -13.29
CA VAL A 227 0.72 -31.65 -14.66
C VAL A 227 2.20 -32.04 -14.79
N ILE A 228 3.10 -31.45 -14.00
CA ILE A 228 4.55 -31.60 -14.24
C ILE A 228 5.07 -33.00 -13.87
N SER A 229 4.68 -33.58 -12.72
CA SER A 229 5.09 -34.94 -12.33
C SER A 229 4.63 -36.01 -13.34
N PRO A 230 3.33 -36.13 -13.67
CA PRO A 230 2.87 -37.17 -14.59
C PRO A 230 3.38 -37.00 -16.03
N ILE A 231 3.62 -35.77 -16.52
CA ILE A 231 4.28 -35.55 -17.81
C ILE A 231 5.75 -36.02 -17.78
N ARG A 232 6.44 -35.89 -16.64
CA ARG A 232 7.83 -36.35 -16.48
C ARG A 232 7.95 -37.86 -16.37
N GLU A 233 6.99 -38.50 -15.70
CA GLU A 233 7.00 -39.94 -15.41
C GLU A 233 6.44 -40.77 -16.57
N ASN A 234 5.30 -40.37 -17.13
CA ASN A 234 4.57 -41.13 -18.17
C ASN A 234 4.62 -40.47 -19.57
N GLY A 235 5.26 -39.30 -19.70
CA GLY A 235 5.29 -38.55 -20.94
C GLY A 235 4.03 -37.72 -21.20
N PHE A 236 4.17 -36.73 -22.10
CA PHE A 236 3.10 -35.78 -22.40
C PHE A 236 1.84 -36.43 -23.02
N LEU A 237 2.01 -37.43 -23.90
CA LEU A 237 0.89 -38.04 -24.62
C LEU A 237 -0.03 -38.84 -23.68
N ASP A 238 0.51 -39.59 -22.73
CA ASP A 238 -0.29 -40.41 -21.82
C ASP A 238 -0.89 -39.57 -20.68
N TRP A 239 -0.22 -38.49 -20.24
CA TRP A 239 -0.87 -37.45 -19.46
C TRP A 239 -2.04 -36.81 -20.21
N LEU A 240 -1.87 -36.46 -21.49
CA LEU A 240 -2.93 -35.85 -22.31
C LEU A 240 -4.12 -36.79 -22.51
N LYS A 241 -3.89 -38.10 -22.73
CA LYS A 241 -4.94 -39.13 -22.77
C LYS A 241 -5.69 -39.19 -21.43
N SER A 242 -4.97 -39.27 -20.31
CA SER A 242 -5.56 -39.34 -18.96
C SER A 242 -6.40 -38.09 -18.65
N PHE A 243 -5.89 -36.90 -18.98
CA PHE A 243 -6.62 -35.64 -18.84
C PHE A 243 -7.87 -35.60 -19.74
N ALA A 244 -7.75 -35.99 -21.01
CA ALA A 244 -8.88 -36.03 -21.94
C ALA A 244 -9.97 -37.02 -21.51
N MET A 245 -9.59 -38.21 -21.02
CA MET A 245 -10.53 -39.18 -20.45
C MET A 245 -11.23 -38.63 -19.21
N THR A 246 -10.48 -37.99 -18.29
CA THR A 246 -11.04 -37.37 -17.07
C THR A 246 -12.02 -36.24 -17.39
N MET A 247 -11.69 -35.39 -18.38
CA MET A 247 -12.49 -34.23 -18.77
C MET A 247 -13.59 -34.54 -19.81
N SER A 248 -13.62 -35.75 -20.38
CA SER A 248 -14.61 -36.18 -21.39
C SER A 248 -16.05 -35.92 -20.94
N ASN A 249 -16.38 -36.32 -19.70
CA ASN A 249 -17.68 -36.10 -19.08
C ASN A 249 -18.05 -34.62 -18.98
N PHE A 250 -17.09 -33.73 -18.69
CA PHE A 250 -17.30 -32.29 -18.68
C PHE A 250 -17.55 -31.74 -20.08
N PHE A 251 -16.84 -32.22 -21.11
CA PHE A 251 -17.08 -31.82 -22.50
C PHE A 251 -18.44 -32.30 -23.03
N ILE A 252 -18.88 -33.52 -22.67
CA ILE A 252 -20.22 -34.03 -23.01
C ILE A 252 -21.30 -33.14 -22.37
N LEU A 253 -21.16 -32.80 -21.09
CA LEU A 253 -22.06 -31.89 -20.39
C LEU A 253 -22.08 -30.48 -21.03
N LEU A 254 -20.91 -29.95 -21.41
CA LEU A 254 -20.80 -28.65 -22.09
C LEU A 254 -21.46 -28.66 -23.48
N ALA A 255 -21.26 -29.73 -24.26
CA ALA A 255 -21.90 -29.92 -25.55
C ALA A 255 -23.43 -30.02 -25.43
N LEU A 256 -23.93 -30.72 -24.42
CA LEU A 256 -25.37 -30.84 -24.13
C LEU A 256 -25.99 -29.49 -23.75
N ALA A 257 -25.31 -28.66 -22.95
CA ALA A 257 -25.74 -27.30 -22.65
C ALA A 257 -25.73 -26.39 -23.91
N GLY A 258 -24.73 -26.56 -24.79
CA GLY A 258 -24.65 -25.88 -26.08
C GLY A 258 -25.82 -26.24 -27.00
N LEU A 259 -26.10 -27.55 -27.14
CA LEU A 259 -27.22 -28.07 -27.90
C LEU A 259 -28.57 -27.56 -27.35
N GLN A 260 -28.77 -27.60 -26.03
CA GLN A 260 -29.97 -27.06 -25.37
C GLN A 260 -30.19 -25.57 -25.71
N ARG A 261 -29.11 -24.77 -25.74
CA ARG A 261 -29.16 -23.35 -26.14
C ARG A 261 -29.48 -23.18 -27.63
N MET A 262 -28.93 -24.02 -28.51
CA MET A 262 -29.24 -24.01 -29.95
C MET A 262 -30.71 -24.38 -30.21
N LEU A 263 -31.20 -25.47 -29.62
CA LEU A 263 -32.60 -25.90 -29.73
C LEU A 263 -33.56 -24.81 -29.21
N GLY A 264 -33.21 -24.13 -28.12
CA GLY A 264 -33.87 -22.91 -27.66
C GLY A 264 -34.05 -21.87 -28.77
N HIS A 265 -32.96 -21.46 -29.41
CA HIS A 265 -32.96 -20.39 -30.41
C HIS A 265 -33.60 -20.78 -31.76
N PHE A 266 -33.44 -22.02 -32.20
CA PHE A 266 -33.93 -22.48 -33.50
C PHE A 266 -35.37 -22.99 -33.48
N PHE A 267 -35.77 -23.78 -32.47
CA PHE A 267 -37.09 -24.44 -32.46
C PHE A 267 -38.12 -23.80 -31.53
N PHE A 268 -37.69 -23.10 -30.46
CA PHE A 268 -38.62 -22.62 -29.43
C PHE A 268 -38.89 -21.12 -29.49
N LEU A 269 -37.89 -20.26 -29.75
CA LEU A 269 -38.11 -18.82 -29.96
C LEU A 269 -38.79 -18.54 -31.30
N GLN A 270 -39.79 -17.64 -31.28
CA GLN A 270 -40.36 -17.02 -32.48
C GLN A 270 -39.28 -16.25 -33.26
N ASP A 271 -39.45 -16.17 -34.58
CA ASP A 271 -38.57 -15.40 -35.46
C ASP A 271 -38.76 -13.88 -35.29
N LYS A 272 -37.87 -13.11 -35.92
CA LYS A 272 -37.83 -11.64 -35.74
C LYS A 272 -39.11 -10.98 -36.26
N THR A 273 -39.71 -10.14 -35.43
CA THR A 273 -40.89 -9.32 -35.75
C THR A 273 -40.62 -8.27 -36.82
N SER A 274 -39.43 -7.69 -36.82
CA SER A 274 -38.89 -6.86 -37.90
C SER A 274 -37.49 -7.34 -38.29
N PRO A 275 -37.10 -7.30 -39.58
CA PRO A 275 -35.71 -7.56 -39.98
C PRO A 275 -34.70 -6.57 -39.36
N THR A 276 -35.17 -5.43 -38.81
CA THR A 276 -34.34 -4.45 -38.10
C THR A 276 -34.05 -4.81 -36.63
N ASP A 277 -34.76 -5.78 -36.04
CA ASP A 277 -34.60 -6.13 -34.62
C ASP A 277 -33.25 -6.83 -34.40
N GLU A 278 -32.49 -6.49 -33.35
CA GLU A 278 -31.16 -7.10 -33.12
C GLU A 278 -31.26 -8.63 -32.90
N GLY A 279 -32.22 -9.08 -32.10
CA GLY A 279 -32.42 -10.48 -31.71
C GLY A 279 -33.83 -11.01 -31.96
N LYS A 280 -34.01 -12.33 -31.79
CA LYS A 280 -35.35 -12.96 -31.76
C LYS A 280 -36.11 -12.51 -30.49
N PRO A 281 -37.43 -12.24 -30.55
CA PRO A 281 -38.23 -11.88 -29.38
C PRO A 281 -38.34 -13.02 -28.36
N LEU A 282 -38.62 -12.70 -27.09
CA LEU A 282 -38.78 -13.67 -25.99
C LEU A 282 -40.14 -14.39 -26.00
N ALA A 283 -40.67 -14.68 -27.19
CA ALA A 283 -41.96 -15.34 -27.38
C ALA A 283 -41.77 -16.76 -27.92
N LEU A 284 -42.63 -17.69 -27.51
CA LEU A 284 -42.48 -19.13 -27.79
C LEU A 284 -43.39 -19.59 -28.92
N ASN A 285 -42.82 -20.20 -29.97
CA ASN A 285 -43.55 -20.64 -31.16
C ASN A 285 -44.20 -22.03 -30.98
N ASN A 286 -43.59 -22.93 -30.20
CA ASN A 286 -44.14 -24.26 -29.90
C ASN A 286 -44.14 -24.57 -28.39
N ARG A 287 -45.16 -24.07 -27.68
CA ARG A 287 -45.28 -24.24 -26.22
C ARG A 287 -45.39 -25.70 -25.78
N LYS A 288 -46.15 -26.54 -26.50
CA LYS A 288 -46.33 -27.96 -26.12
C LYS A 288 -45.00 -28.73 -26.19
N ALA A 289 -44.23 -28.58 -27.28
CA ALA A 289 -42.91 -29.19 -27.38
C ALA A 289 -41.93 -28.61 -26.34
N PHE A 290 -42.00 -27.30 -26.06
CA PHE A 290 -41.18 -26.68 -25.02
C PHE A 290 -41.44 -27.25 -23.62
N HIS A 291 -42.71 -27.53 -23.25
CA HIS A 291 -43.03 -28.16 -21.97
C HIS A 291 -42.45 -29.58 -21.85
N ASN A 292 -42.59 -30.42 -22.89
CA ASN A 292 -42.01 -31.77 -22.91
C ASN A 292 -40.47 -31.72 -22.86
N PHE A 293 -39.86 -30.84 -23.66
CA PHE A 293 -38.41 -30.62 -23.66
C PHE A 293 -37.89 -30.18 -22.29
N ASN A 294 -38.56 -29.21 -21.66
CA ASN A 294 -38.20 -28.74 -20.32
C ASN A 294 -38.36 -29.82 -19.24
N TYR A 295 -39.34 -30.73 -19.38
CA TYR A 295 -39.50 -31.88 -18.47
C TYR A 295 -38.30 -32.83 -18.55
N PHE A 296 -37.90 -33.28 -19.75
CA PHE A 296 -36.74 -34.17 -19.89
C PHE A 296 -35.43 -33.50 -19.46
N PHE A 297 -35.23 -32.22 -19.79
CA PHE A 297 -34.04 -31.49 -19.39
C PHE A 297 -34.04 -31.01 -17.93
N PHE A 298 -35.13 -31.16 -17.17
CA PHE A 298 -35.22 -30.70 -15.77
C PHE A 298 -34.11 -31.28 -14.88
N PHE A 299 -33.91 -32.59 -14.92
CA PHE A 299 -32.89 -33.28 -14.13
C PHE A 299 -31.46 -32.96 -14.60
N ILE A 300 -31.25 -32.75 -15.90
CA ILE A 300 -29.97 -32.32 -16.48
C ILE A 300 -29.64 -30.88 -16.04
N ASN A 301 -30.62 -29.99 -16.04
CA ASN A 301 -30.50 -28.61 -15.54
C ASN A 301 -30.15 -28.56 -14.04
N MET A 302 -30.58 -29.53 -13.23
CA MET A 302 -30.17 -29.65 -11.83
C MET A 302 -28.66 -29.92 -11.69
N ILE A 303 -28.08 -30.78 -12.53
CA ILE A 303 -26.63 -31.05 -12.57
C ILE A 303 -25.86 -29.79 -12.99
N PHE A 304 -26.34 -29.07 -14.02
CA PHE A 304 -25.79 -27.76 -14.39
C PHE A 304 -25.91 -26.73 -13.25
N GLY A 305 -26.97 -26.79 -12.45
CA GLY A 305 -27.17 -25.97 -11.26
C GLY A 305 -26.08 -26.16 -10.21
N PHE A 306 -25.73 -27.40 -9.87
CA PHE A 306 -24.62 -27.71 -8.95
C PHE A 306 -23.27 -27.18 -9.47
N MET A 307 -22.96 -27.44 -10.75
CA MET A 307 -21.71 -26.97 -11.37
C MET A 307 -21.65 -25.43 -11.45
N SER A 308 -22.77 -24.77 -11.75
CA SER A 308 -22.91 -23.32 -11.74
C SER A 308 -22.69 -22.72 -10.33
N CYS A 309 -23.17 -23.41 -9.29
CA CYS A 309 -22.95 -23.01 -7.90
C CYS A 309 -21.46 -23.07 -7.52
N LEU A 310 -20.77 -24.17 -7.84
CA LEU A 310 -19.33 -24.30 -7.63
C LEU A 310 -18.54 -23.22 -8.41
N TRP A 311 -18.88 -23.00 -9.68
CA TRP A 311 -18.25 -21.99 -10.53
C TRP A 311 -18.48 -20.55 -10.02
N ARG A 312 -19.65 -20.27 -9.43
CA ARG A 312 -19.95 -19.00 -8.74
C ARG A 312 -19.06 -18.81 -7.52
N VAL A 313 -18.89 -19.84 -6.68
CA VAL A 313 -18.00 -19.77 -5.50
C VAL A 313 -16.56 -19.55 -5.92
N LEU A 314 -16.03 -20.36 -6.86
CA LEU A 314 -14.66 -20.22 -7.38
C LEU A 314 -14.37 -18.81 -7.93
N LYS A 315 -15.29 -18.26 -8.73
CA LYS A 315 -15.19 -16.88 -9.23
C LYS A 315 -15.23 -15.84 -8.12
N SER A 316 -16.11 -16.01 -7.14
CA SER A 316 -16.22 -15.09 -5.99
C SER A 316 -14.94 -15.08 -5.15
N THR A 317 -14.36 -16.25 -4.88
CA THR A 317 -13.09 -16.40 -4.14
C THR A 317 -11.93 -15.80 -4.91
N CYS A 318 -11.81 -16.07 -6.22
CA CYS A 318 -10.77 -15.50 -7.07
C CYS A 318 -10.81 -13.97 -7.10
N VAL A 319 -12.00 -13.39 -7.35
CA VAL A 319 -12.19 -11.93 -7.34
C VAL A 319 -11.94 -11.34 -5.95
N GLY A 320 -12.37 -12.01 -4.88
CA GLY A 320 -12.11 -11.59 -3.50
C GLY A 320 -10.62 -11.50 -3.18
N LEU A 321 -9.85 -12.54 -3.53
CA LEU A 321 -8.39 -12.58 -3.33
C LEU A 321 -7.66 -11.51 -4.16
N MET A 322 -8.05 -11.29 -5.42
CA MET A 322 -7.48 -10.23 -6.26
C MET A 322 -7.82 -8.80 -5.76
N LEU A 323 -8.90 -8.64 -4.98
CA LEU A 323 -9.28 -7.36 -4.40
C LEU A 323 -8.77 -7.16 -2.95
N LEU A 324 -8.33 -8.22 -2.26
CA LEU A 324 -7.96 -8.21 -0.84
C LEU A 324 -6.90 -7.16 -0.46
N SER A 325 -5.93 -6.90 -1.35
CA SER A 325 -4.87 -5.89 -1.17
C SER A 325 -5.37 -4.42 -1.29
N ARG A 326 -6.63 -4.20 -1.70
CA ARG A 326 -7.15 -2.90 -2.14
C ARG A 326 -8.29 -2.41 -1.23
N ILE A 327 -8.06 -1.33 -0.48
CA ILE A 327 -9.11 -0.68 0.33
C ILE A 327 -10.13 0.13 -0.53
N ASN A 328 -9.91 0.15 -1.85
CA ASN A 328 -10.62 1.04 -2.78
C ASN A 328 -12.05 0.61 -3.12
N ARG A 329 -12.43 -0.64 -2.85
CA ARG A 329 -13.72 -1.24 -3.15
C ARG A 329 -14.09 -2.20 -2.02
N THR A 330 -15.39 -2.33 -1.73
CA THR A 330 -15.89 -3.41 -0.87
C THR A 330 -15.61 -4.76 -1.53
N ILE A 331 -15.32 -5.77 -0.70
CA ILE A 331 -15.31 -7.18 -1.12
C ILE A 331 -16.72 -7.74 -1.02
N MET A 332 -17.53 -7.22 -0.10
CA MET A 332 -18.93 -7.61 0.10
C MET A 332 -19.84 -7.24 -1.08
N PRO A 333 -20.85 -8.08 -1.40
CA PRO A 333 -21.83 -7.78 -2.44
C PRO A 333 -22.75 -6.61 -2.05
N VAL A 334 -23.35 -5.97 -3.06
CA VAL A 334 -24.28 -4.84 -2.88
C VAL A 334 -25.42 -5.24 -1.93
N GLY A 335 -25.65 -4.42 -0.91
CA GLY A 335 -26.58 -4.68 0.19
C GLY A 335 -25.90 -5.22 1.47
N PHE A 336 -24.81 -5.99 1.34
CA PHE A 336 -24.00 -6.48 2.45
C PHE A 336 -22.72 -5.66 2.68
N GLU A 337 -22.54 -4.56 1.94
CA GLU A 337 -21.44 -3.60 2.10
C GLU A 337 -21.24 -3.10 3.54
N THR A 338 -22.31 -3.06 4.34
CA THR A 338 -22.26 -2.73 5.76
C THR A 338 -21.52 -3.77 6.62
N MET A 339 -21.39 -5.02 6.18
CA MET A 339 -20.62 -6.04 6.90
C MET A 339 -19.10 -5.87 6.72
N ASP A 340 -18.65 -5.17 5.67
CA ASP A 340 -17.22 -4.85 5.45
C ASP A 340 -16.68 -3.90 6.55
N LYS A 341 -17.57 -3.10 7.19
CA LYS A 341 -17.51 -2.67 8.61
C LYS A 341 -18.83 -2.00 9.05
N LYS A 342 -19.42 -2.52 10.14
CA LYS A 342 -20.82 -2.33 10.62
C LYS A 342 -21.35 -0.89 10.83
N HIS A 343 -20.55 0.16 10.59
CA HIS A 343 -21.02 1.55 10.55
C HIS A 343 -20.18 2.52 9.70
N ASN A 344 -19.18 2.03 8.95
CA ASN A 344 -18.23 2.89 8.24
C ASN A 344 -18.29 2.64 6.73
N PRO A 345 -18.22 3.68 5.88
CA PRO A 345 -17.92 3.48 4.46
C PRO A 345 -16.45 3.04 4.31
N ASN A 346 -16.08 2.56 3.12
CA ASN A 346 -14.68 2.26 2.80
C ASN A 346 -13.76 3.45 3.18
N PRO A 347 -12.60 3.21 3.81
CA PRO A 347 -11.66 4.28 4.14
C PRO A 347 -11.31 5.16 2.94
N LEU A 348 -11.19 4.60 1.74
CA LEU A 348 -11.00 5.40 0.52
C LEU A 348 -12.20 6.34 0.26
N THR A 349 -13.44 5.84 0.37
CA THR A 349 -14.65 6.66 0.22
C THR A 349 -14.68 7.82 1.21
N LEU A 350 -14.28 7.57 2.45
CA LEU A 350 -14.21 8.58 3.49
C LEU A 350 -13.12 9.62 3.20
N ILE A 351 -11.92 9.19 2.82
CA ILE A 351 -10.86 10.08 2.32
C ILE A 351 -11.34 10.89 1.14
N LEU A 352 -12.04 10.30 0.17
CA LEU A 352 -12.44 10.98 -1.05
C LEU A 352 -13.41 12.13 -0.73
N ILE A 353 -14.36 11.92 0.17
CA ILE A 353 -15.31 12.95 0.62
C ILE A 353 -14.61 14.02 1.48
N VAL A 354 -13.77 13.62 2.42
CA VAL A 354 -13.07 14.56 3.31
C VAL A 354 -11.95 15.31 2.57
N SER A 355 -11.32 14.67 1.59
CA SER A 355 -10.42 15.29 0.60
C SER A 355 -11.19 16.22 -0.32
N GLN A 356 -12.42 15.90 -0.74
CA GLN A 356 -13.24 16.86 -1.47
C GLN A 356 -13.63 18.08 -0.62
N HIS A 357 -13.72 17.96 0.72
CA HIS A 357 -13.86 19.13 1.59
C HIS A 357 -12.54 19.91 1.75
N PHE A 358 -11.41 19.28 2.08
CA PHE A 358 -10.14 20.00 2.31
C PHE A 358 -9.42 20.45 1.02
N PHE A 359 -9.52 19.71 -0.09
CA PHE A 359 -8.85 19.96 -1.37
C PHE A 359 -9.77 20.64 -2.41
N ASN A 360 -10.89 21.23 -1.98
CA ASN A 360 -11.66 22.10 -2.86
C ASN A 360 -10.86 23.40 -3.06
N SER A 361 -10.13 23.53 -4.16
CA SER A 361 -9.14 24.62 -4.37
C SER A 361 -9.73 26.03 -4.29
N VAL A 362 -11.05 26.17 -4.46
CA VAL A 362 -11.83 27.41 -4.29
C VAL A 362 -12.07 27.75 -2.80
N MET A 363 -12.12 26.75 -1.92
CA MET A 363 -12.37 26.94 -0.49
C MET A 363 -11.08 27.08 0.33
N ILE A 364 -9.97 26.47 -0.11
CA ILE A 364 -8.64 26.72 0.49
C ILE A 364 -8.29 28.22 0.42
N THR A 365 -8.48 28.84 -0.75
CA THR A 365 -8.24 30.27 -0.99
C THR A 365 -9.13 31.21 -0.15
N VAL A 366 -10.16 30.68 0.51
CA VAL A 366 -11.05 31.42 1.42
C VAL A 366 -10.74 31.10 2.89
N LEU A 367 -10.39 29.85 3.22
CA LEU A 367 -10.09 29.40 4.58
C LEU A 367 -8.68 29.77 5.06
N GLU A 368 -7.72 30.06 4.17
CA GLU A 368 -6.42 30.64 4.54
C GLU A 368 -6.53 31.99 5.29
N LYS A 369 -7.74 32.58 5.30
CA LYS A 369 -8.08 33.82 5.99
C LYS A 369 -8.41 33.66 7.50
N TYR A 370 -8.83 32.48 7.98
CA TYR A 370 -9.25 32.25 9.38
C TYR A 370 -8.98 30.80 9.87
N GLY A 371 -8.32 30.60 11.02
CA GLY A 371 -7.98 29.28 11.56
C GLY A 371 -7.76 29.20 13.08
N LEU A 372 -7.79 27.99 13.67
CA LEU A 372 -7.80 27.75 15.13
C LEU A 372 -7.32 26.33 15.54
N THR A 373 -7.09 26.11 16.86
CA THR A 373 -6.88 24.83 17.63
C THR A 373 -5.49 24.15 17.54
N ILE A 374 -4.96 23.37 18.51
CA ILE A 374 -5.12 23.18 20.00
C ILE A 374 -3.78 22.55 20.55
N LEU A 375 -3.56 22.49 21.88
CA LEU A 375 -2.29 22.13 22.59
C LEU A 375 -2.29 20.78 23.34
N ILE A 376 -1.09 20.26 23.71
CA ILE A 376 -0.70 19.45 24.91
C ILE A 376 0.82 19.07 24.86
N ASN A 377 1.45 18.84 26.03
CA ASN A 377 2.90 18.65 26.31
C ASN A 377 3.07 17.62 27.48
N GLU A 378 4.17 16.96 27.87
CA GLU A 378 5.57 16.69 27.38
C GLU A 378 6.06 15.36 28.07
N THR A 379 7.31 14.88 28.28
CA THR A 379 8.78 15.25 28.19
C THR A 379 9.59 13.92 27.99
N VAL A 380 10.83 13.81 27.44
CA VAL A 380 12.21 13.99 28.01
C VAL A 380 12.47 13.14 29.30
N LEU A 381 13.52 12.30 29.46
CA LEU A 381 14.98 12.59 29.44
C LEU A 381 15.94 11.49 28.86
N ASN A 382 16.86 10.88 29.66
CA ASN A 382 18.03 10.04 29.29
C ASN A 382 18.47 9.21 30.53
N LYS A 383 19.36 8.19 30.57
CA LYS A 383 20.60 7.78 29.84
C LYS A 383 20.91 6.28 30.22
N GLN A 384 21.93 5.51 29.77
CA GLN A 384 23.13 5.67 28.95
C GLN A 384 23.65 4.30 28.42
N CYS A 385 24.27 4.25 27.22
CA CYS A 385 25.24 3.26 26.70
C CYS A 385 25.24 1.77 27.16
N GLU A 386 24.11 1.08 27.09
CA GLU A 386 24.09 -0.16 26.31
C GLU A 386 23.84 0.24 24.85
N PHE A 387 24.75 0.02 23.89
CA PHE A 387 24.53 0.47 22.50
C PHE A 387 23.64 -0.51 21.69
N SER A 388 22.49 -0.84 22.27
CA SER A 388 21.33 -1.39 21.54
C SER A 388 20.62 -0.25 20.80
N SER A 389 19.98 -0.57 19.67
CA SER A 389 19.32 0.41 18.78
C SER A 389 18.28 1.31 19.47
N ASN A 390 17.73 0.88 20.61
CA ASN A 390 16.84 1.67 21.46
C ASN A 390 17.51 2.97 21.95
N ASN A 391 18.76 2.90 22.41
CA ASN A 391 19.44 4.04 23.03
C ASN A 391 19.88 5.11 22.01
N PHE A 392 20.05 4.73 20.73
CA PHE A 392 20.24 5.71 19.65
C PHE A 392 18.96 6.52 19.40
N LEU A 393 17.79 5.88 19.48
CA LEU A 393 16.49 6.51 19.26
C LEU A 393 16.20 7.59 20.31
N LEU A 394 16.44 7.26 21.58
CA LEU A 394 16.35 8.20 22.71
C LEU A 394 17.41 9.32 22.62
N LEU A 395 18.63 9.01 22.18
CA LEU A 395 19.68 10.00 21.96
C LEU A 395 19.33 11.00 20.85
N CYS A 396 18.65 10.55 19.79
CA CYS A 396 18.14 11.42 18.72
C CYS A 396 16.90 12.25 19.11
N LEU A 397 16.17 11.86 20.17
CA LEU A 397 15.03 12.62 20.68
C LEU A 397 15.43 14.05 21.10
N LEU A 398 16.59 14.22 21.75
CA LEU A 398 17.09 15.52 22.20
C LEU A 398 17.36 16.51 21.04
N PRO A 399 18.22 16.21 20.03
CA PRO A 399 18.40 17.09 18.89
C PRO A 399 17.12 17.26 18.06
N ALA A 400 16.24 16.25 17.99
CA ALA A 400 14.94 16.39 17.33
C ALA A 400 14.07 17.46 18.01
N VAL A 401 13.93 17.42 19.34
CA VAL A 401 13.19 18.42 20.12
C VAL A 401 13.84 19.80 20.01
N LEU A 402 15.18 19.89 20.09
CA LEU A 402 15.90 21.16 19.93
C LEU A 402 15.70 21.80 18.55
N ILE A 403 15.74 21.02 17.47
CA ILE A 403 15.44 21.52 16.11
C ILE A 403 13.99 22.03 16.06
N LEU A 404 13.02 21.29 16.61
CA LEU A 404 11.61 21.69 16.60
C LEU A 404 11.36 22.97 17.41
N LEU A 405 12.03 23.13 18.56
CA LEU A 405 11.96 24.35 19.38
C LEU A 405 12.59 25.56 18.67
N LEU A 406 13.74 25.40 18.02
CA LEU A 406 14.38 26.44 17.22
C LEU A 406 13.48 26.88 16.05
N LEU A 407 12.89 25.93 15.33
CA LEU A 407 11.96 26.22 14.24
C LEU A 407 10.68 26.91 14.76
N SER A 408 10.15 26.44 15.89
CA SER A 408 8.98 27.04 16.55
C SER A 408 9.24 28.50 16.98
N PHE A 409 10.40 28.80 17.56
CA PHE A 409 10.77 30.15 17.99
C PHE A 409 10.89 31.15 16.82
N VAL A 410 11.33 30.67 15.65
CA VAL A 410 11.41 31.49 14.42
C VAL A 410 10.03 31.73 13.81
N GLU A 411 9.12 30.75 13.90
CA GLU A 411 7.79 30.83 13.32
C GLU A 411 6.85 31.74 14.14
N ARG A 412 6.25 32.75 13.48
CA ARG A 412 5.43 33.79 14.14
C ARG A 412 3.94 33.44 14.14
N ARG A 413 3.31 33.52 15.32
CA ARG A 413 1.86 33.38 15.52
C ARG A 413 1.15 34.71 15.28
N LYS A 414 0.01 34.68 14.58
CA LYS A 414 -0.85 35.86 14.36
C LYS A 414 -1.67 36.24 15.61
N ASN A 415 -2.09 35.25 16.39
CA ASN A 415 -2.83 35.43 17.64
C ASN A 415 -1.85 35.36 18.83
N LEU A 416 -1.99 36.28 19.79
CA LEU A 416 -1.11 36.40 20.95
C LEU A 416 -1.86 36.07 22.24
N HIS A 417 -1.24 35.31 23.15
CA HIS A 417 -1.81 35.05 24.46
C HIS A 417 -1.62 36.25 25.41
N ALA A 418 -2.47 36.34 26.44
CA ALA A 418 -2.45 37.46 27.38
C ALA A 418 -1.10 37.64 28.10
N PHE A 419 -0.43 36.54 28.46
CA PHE A 419 0.88 36.57 29.14
C PHE A 419 2.01 37.13 28.23
N GLU A 420 1.91 36.95 26.92
CA GLU A 420 2.92 37.43 25.95
C GLU A 420 2.96 38.96 25.84
N LYS A 421 1.91 39.66 26.32
CA LYS A 421 1.94 41.12 26.48
C LYS A 421 2.99 41.58 27.51
N ARG A 422 3.37 40.72 28.46
CA ARG A 422 4.33 41.03 29.54
C ARG A 422 5.79 40.88 29.13
N PHE A 423 6.09 40.16 28.04
CA PHE A 423 7.46 39.85 27.60
C PHE A 423 7.70 40.26 26.13
N PRO A 424 8.26 41.46 25.87
CA PRO A 424 8.42 41.99 24.51
C PRO A 424 9.18 41.05 23.56
N PHE A 425 10.17 40.31 24.06
CA PHE A 425 10.96 39.36 23.27
C PHE A 425 10.18 38.12 22.81
N LEU A 426 9.19 37.67 23.60
CA LEU A 426 8.42 36.43 23.33
C LEU A 426 7.18 36.68 22.47
N ARG A 427 6.74 37.95 22.38
CA ARG A 427 5.48 38.39 21.78
C ARG A 427 5.27 37.83 20.36
N GLY A 428 4.38 36.84 20.23
CA GLY A 428 4.03 36.20 18.95
C GLY A 428 5.07 35.22 18.38
N ARG A 429 6.07 34.79 19.15
CA ARG A 429 6.98 33.67 18.76
C ARG A 429 6.38 32.32 19.16
N PHE A 430 7.08 31.21 18.92
CA PHE A 430 6.61 29.83 19.20
C PHE A 430 5.39 29.39 18.39
N GLY A 431 5.50 29.46 17.05
CA GLY A 431 4.55 28.80 16.15
C GLY A 431 4.59 27.28 16.26
N ILE A 432 3.45 26.60 16.09
CA ILE A 432 3.43 25.14 15.99
C ILE A 432 3.91 24.77 14.59
N VAL A 433 5.15 24.30 14.50
CA VAL A 433 5.76 23.85 13.24
C VAL A 433 5.00 22.63 12.71
N VAL A 434 4.23 22.84 11.65
CA VAL A 434 3.52 21.77 10.93
C VAL A 434 4.57 20.94 10.18
N PRO A 435 4.84 19.68 10.61
CA PRO A 435 5.96 18.93 10.05
C PRO A 435 5.67 18.50 8.61
N LEU A 436 4.44 18.09 8.34
CA LEU A 436 3.95 17.79 7.00
C LEU A 436 2.50 18.22 6.89
N ASP A 437 2.23 19.14 5.97
CA ASP A 437 0.87 19.39 5.54
C ASP A 437 0.37 18.26 4.63
N PHE A 438 -0.59 17.50 5.14
CA PHE A 438 -1.27 16.44 4.40
C PHE A 438 -2.48 16.92 3.58
N THR A 439 -2.78 18.22 3.57
CA THR A 439 -3.97 18.85 2.94
C THR A 439 -3.65 19.70 1.71
N SER A 440 -2.43 20.23 1.56
CA SER A 440 -2.03 21.00 0.35
C SER A 440 -1.27 20.18 -0.70
N CYS A 441 -1.27 20.70 -1.93
CA CYS A 441 -0.57 20.13 -3.08
C CYS A 441 0.85 20.71 -3.25
N LEU A 442 1.67 20.59 -2.19
CA LEU A 442 3.04 21.11 -2.09
C LEU A 442 3.92 20.78 -3.32
N GLU A 443 5.02 21.51 -3.47
CA GLU A 443 5.94 21.30 -4.60
C GLU A 443 6.87 20.10 -4.38
N ASN A 444 7.46 19.98 -3.20
CA ASN A 444 8.52 19.01 -2.85
C ASN A 444 8.01 17.60 -2.47
N ARG A 445 6.95 17.11 -3.14
CA ARG A 445 6.20 15.90 -2.75
C ARG A 445 7.06 14.64 -2.63
N TRP A 446 8.01 14.47 -3.55
CA TRP A 446 8.98 13.37 -3.52
C TRP A 446 9.91 13.44 -2.32
N SER A 447 10.35 14.62 -1.90
CA SER A 447 11.22 14.79 -0.73
C SER A 447 10.56 14.29 0.56
N TYR A 448 9.25 14.51 0.72
CA TYR A 448 8.49 13.94 1.83
C TYR A 448 8.32 12.42 1.72
N ALA A 449 8.19 11.87 0.51
CA ALA A 449 8.14 10.42 0.31
C ALA A 449 9.47 9.73 0.67
N PHE A 450 10.61 10.35 0.35
CA PHE A 450 11.93 9.89 0.80
C PHE A 450 12.13 10.09 2.32
N ALA A 451 11.57 11.14 2.93
CA ALA A 451 11.55 11.29 4.40
C ALA A 451 10.76 10.15 5.09
N PHE A 452 9.65 9.69 4.49
CA PHE A 452 8.97 8.48 4.95
C PHE A 452 9.78 7.21 4.70
N GLY A 453 10.44 7.06 3.55
CA GLY A 453 11.30 5.90 3.28
C GLY A 453 12.52 5.78 4.21
N ALA A 454 13.09 6.92 4.65
CA ALA A 454 14.18 6.97 5.62
C ALA A 454 13.75 6.63 7.06
N THR A 455 12.46 6.80 7.39
CA THR A 455 11.89 6.56 8.74
C THR A 455 11.09 5.26 8.83
N ALA A 456 10.71 4.69 7.69
CA ALA A 456 10.02 3.41 7.56
C ALA A 456 10.64 2.24 8.35
N PRO A 457 11.97 1.98 8.38
CA PRO A 457 12.50 0.82 9.11
C PRO A 457 12.26 0.88 10.62
N LEU A 458 12.17 2.07 11.22
CA LEU A 458 11.79 2.21 12.63
C LEU A 458 10.34 1.77 12.84
N ILE A 459 9.44 2.17 11.93
CA ILE A 459 8.00 1.88 11.99
C ILE A 459 7.73 0.38 11.73
N PHE A 460 8.36 -0.20 10.71
CA PHE A 460 8.22 -1.63 10.40
C PHE A 460 8.98 -2.51 11.41
N GLY A 461 10.14 -2.07 11.90
CA GLY A 461 10.87 -2.78 12.96
C GLY A 461 10.11 -2.84 14.28
N LEU A 462 9.37 -1.78 14.62
CA LEU A 462 8.43 -1.78 15.75
C LEU A 462 7.22 -2.69 15.48
N PHE A 463 6.63 -2.63 14.27
CA PHE A 463 5.44 -3.42 13.91
C PHE A 463 5.68 -4.93 13.85
N PHE A 464 6.85 -5.37 13.35
CA PHE A 464 7.23 -6.78 13.27
C PHE A 464 8.00 -7.29 14.50
N GLY A 465 8.16 -6.47 15.55
CA GLY A 465 8.85 -6.87 16.79
C GLY A 465 10.36 -7.10 16.65
N PHE A 466 10.99 -6.57 15.58
CA PHE A 466 12.45 -6.58 15.41
C PHE A 466 13.14 -5.58 16.36
N ILE A 467 12.41 -4.59 16.86
CA ILE A 467 12.85 -3.67 17.91
C ILE A 467 12.10 -4.06 19.19
N ASN A 468 12.84 -4.51 20.21
CA ASN A 468 12.34 -4.74 21.56
C ASN A 468 12.62 -3.48 22.40
N PRO A 469 11.65 -2.55 22.61
CA PRO A 469 11.92 -1.21 23.15
C PRO A 469 12.38 -1.18 24.62
N PHE A 470 12.22 -2.28 25.37
CA PHE A 470 12.74 -2.42 26.74
C PHE A 470 13.49 -3.75 26.90
N PRO A 471 14.59 -3.81 27.67
CA PRO A 471 15.35 -5.03 27.91
C PRO A 471 14.67 -6.01 28.89
N TYR A 472 13.61 -5.57 29.57
CA TYR A 472 12.91 -6.35 30.61
C TYR A 472 11.74 -7.17 30.04
N LYS A 473 11.49 -8.36 30.59
CA LYS A 473 10.34 -9.21 30.22
C LYS A 473 9.03 -8.67 30.81
N LEU A 474 8.37 -7.75 30.12
CA LEU A 474 7.03 -7.27 30.51
C LEU A 474 5.92 -8.31 30.27
N PRO A 475 4.87 -8.36 31.12
CA PRO A 475 3.66 -9.15 30.88
C PRO A 475 2.99 -8.85 29.53
N ARG A 476 2.36 -9.87 28.92
CA ARG A 476 1.76 -9.75 27.56
C ARG A 476 0.83 -8.54 27.40
N TYR A 477 -0.01 -8.23 28.41
CA TYR A 477 -0.93 -7.09 28.35
C TYR A 477 -0.24 -5.71 28.41
N LEU A 478 0.95 -5.62 29.03
CA LEU A 478 1.72 -4.37 29.11
C LEU A 478 2.50 -4.07 27.83
N LYS A 479 2.84 -5.08 27.02
CA LYS A 479 3.51 -4.90 25.72
C LYS A 479 2.76 -3.92 24.81
N VAL A 480 1.43 -3.97 24.79
CA VAL A 480 0.60 -3.11 23.91
C VAL A 480 0.79 -1.62 24.22
N PHE A 481 0.82 -1.25 25.51
CA PHE A 481 1.06 0.14 25.93
C PHE A 481 2.50 0.58 25.66
N VAL A 482 3.46 -0.31 25.85
CA VAL A 482 4.87 -0.10 25.49
C VAL A 482 5.04 0.19 23.99
N TYR A 483 4.52 -0.66 23.11
CA TYR A 483 4.59 -0.43 21.66
C TYR A 483 3.84 0.84 21.22
N LEU A 484 2.75 1.20 21.89
CA LEU A 484 2.05 2.46 21.65
C LEU A 484 2.94 3.68 21.97
N ILE A 485 3.60 3.68 23.14
CA ILE A 485 4.51 4.77 23.55
C ILE A 485 5.69 4.88 22.57
N SER A 486 6.36 3.77 22.25
CA SER A 486 7.46 3.76 21.27
C SER A 486 7.02 4.21 19.87
N SER A 487 5.76 3.97 19.47
CA SER A 487 5.25 4.49 18.18
C SER A 487 5.12 6.02 18.16
N LEU A 488 4.81 6.64 19.31
CA LEU A 488 4.81 8.10 19.48
C LEU A 488 6.24 8.66 19.48
N GLU A 489 7.16 7.98 20.16
CA GLU A 489 8.58 8.34 20.21
C GLU A 489 9.22 8.33 18.80
N VAL A 490 9.05 7.25 18.04
CA VAL A 490 9.46 7.16 16.62
C VAL A 490 8.84 8.31 15.80
N GLY A 491 7.58 8.67 16.07
CA GLY A 491 6.92 9.81 15.44
C GLY A 491 7.59 11.17 15.75
N ILE A 492 8.03 11.39 16.99
CA ILE A 492 8.74 12.60 17.42
C ILE A 492 10.15 12.65 16.81
N VAL A 493 10.90 11.56 16.89
CA VAL A 493 12.27 11.42 16.34
C VAL A 493 12.28 11.57 14.81
N SER A 494 11.21 11.14 14.13
CA SER A 494 11.03 11.32 12.68
C SER A 494 10.67 12.75 12.28
N LYS A 495 10.03 13.52 13.18
CA LYS A 495 9.41 14.83 12.89
C LYS A 495 10.36 15.89 12.28
N PRO A 496 11.66 15.99 12.64
CA PRO A 496 12.57 16.99 12.05
C PRO A 496 12.79 16.83 10.55
N PHE A 497 12.85 15.60 10.02
CA PHE A 497 13.03 15.37 8.57
C PHE A 497 11.94 16.05 7.74
N PHE A 498 10.70 16.00 8.24
CA PHE A 498 9.54 16.63 7.61
C PHE A 498 9.52 18.14 7.89
N ALA A 499 9.68 18.55 9.15
CA ALA A 499 9.68 19.96 9.55
C ALA A 499 10.72 20.80 8.79
N CYS A 500 11.95 20.33 8.66
CA CYS A 500 13.02 21.00 7.92
C CYS A 500 12.70 21.17 6.41
N LEU A 501 11.87 20.29 5.82
CA LEU A 501 11.37 20.41 4.45
C LEU A 501 10.15 21.33 4.32
N SER A 502 9.36 21.51 5.39
CA SER A 502 8.13 22.32 5.37
C SER A 502 8.35 23.80 5.69
N THR A 503 9.43 24.15 6.41
CA THR A 503 9.63 25.53 6.89
C THR A 503 9.57 26.60 5.76
N PRO A 504 8.99 27.78 6.04
CA PRO A 504 9.13 28.93 5.14
C PRO A 504 10.58 29.43 5.07
N HIS A 505 11.35 29.25 6.14
CA HIS A 505 12.76 29.67 6.27
C HIS A 505 13.73 28.65 5.64
N LYS A 506 13.56 28.39 4.34
CA LYS A 506 14.26 27.34 3.55
C LYS A 506 15.76 27.20 3.80
N MET A 507 16.49 28.29 4.07
CA MET A 507 17.92 28.25 4.41
C MET A 507 18.19 27.60 5.78
N LEU A 508 17.43 27.99 6.81
CA LEU A 508 17.61 27.52 8.18
C LEU A 508 17.08 26.09 8.32
N GLY A 509 15.92 25.79 7.74
CA GLY A 509 15.43 24.41 7.59
C GLY A 509 16.40 23.54 6.78
N GLY A 510 17.03 24.09 5.74
CA GLY A 510 18.05 23.41 4.93
C GLY A 510 19.27 22.99 5.74
N VAL A 511 19.86 23.89 6.53
CA VAL A 511 21.04 23.59 7.36
C VAL A 511 20.71 22.61 8.50
N LEU A 512 19.63 22.85 9.25
CA LEU A 512 19.22 21.94 10.33
C LEU A 512 18.85 20.55 9.80
N GLY A 513 18.17 20.49 8.65
CA GLY A 513 17.83 19.24 7.97
C GLY A 513 19.06 18.48 7.49
N LEU A 514 20.03 19.18 6.87
CA LEU A 514 21.28 18.59 6.42
C LEU A 514 22.05 17.96 7.60
N LEU A 515 22.26 18.72 8.69
CA LEU A 515 22.97 18.24 9.88
C LEU A 515 22.28 17.01 10.51
N TYR A 516 20.95 17.02 10.60
CA TYR A 516 20.19 15.89 11.14
C TYR A 516 20.28 14.66 10.23
N THR A 517 20.09 14.79 8.91
CA THR A 517 20.27 13.67 7.96
C THR A 517 21.70 13.13 7.92
N LEU A 518 22.70 14.00 8.09
CA LEU A 518 24.11 13.61 8.10
C LEU A 518 24.43 12.76 9.34
N ALA A 519 23.95 13.16 10.52
CA ALA A 519 24.12 12.38 11.74
C ALA A 519 23.49 10.97 11.61
N TRP A 520 22.25 10.89 11.11
CA TRP A 520 21.57 9.62 10.87
C TRP A 520 22.28 8.73 9.83
N PHE A 521 22.78 9.33 8.74
CA PHE A 521 23.52 8.62 7.70
C PHE A 521 24.88 8.10 8.21
N ILE A 522 25.60 8.90 9.01
CA ILE A 522 26.87 8.49 9.63
C ILE A 522 26.66 7.33 10.61
N VAL A 523 25.62 7.36 11.46
CA VAL A 523 25.36 6.26 12.40
C VAL A 523 24.92 4.99 11.65
N GLN A 524 24.06 5.09 10.63
CA GLN A 524 23.68 3.92 9.83
C GLN A 524 24.90 3.29 9.13
N LEU A 525 25.85 4.09 8.64
CA LEU A 525 27.12 3.59 8.10
C LEU A 525 28.04 3.02 9.19
N TRP A 526 28.08 3.63 10.37
CA TRP A 526 28.87 3.16 11.50
C TRP A 526 28.42 1.77 11.98
N ASP A 527 27.11 1.59 12.18
CA ASP A 527 26.53 0.29 12.59
C ASP A 527 26.76 -0.79 11.52
N LEU A 528 26.72 -0.40 10.24
CA LEU A 528 26.95 -1.29 9.10
C LEU A 528 28.43 -1.72 8.96
N VAL A 529 29.38 -0.87 9.35
CA VAL A 529 30.83 -1.14 9.24
C VAL A 529 31.42 -1.76 10.52
N TRP A 530 30.99 -1.30 11.69
CA TRP A 530 31.60 -1.67 12.99
C TRP A 530 30.72 -2.65 13.78
N CYS A 531 29.46 -2.32 14.04
CA CYS A 531 28.59 -3.14 14.91
C CYS A 531 28.22 -4.49 14.25
N LYS A 532 27.77 -4.47 12.98
CA LYS A 532 27.41 -5.67 12.20
C LYS A 532 28.61 -6.57 11.83
N LYS A 533 29.83 -6.23 12.27
CA LYS A 533 31.02 -7.10 12.17
C LYS A 533 31.19 -8.03 13.38
N ALA A 534 30.56 -7.72 14.53
CA ALA A 534 30.66 -8.52 15.76
C ALA A 534 29.58 -9.62 15.87
N SER A 535 28.46 -9.49 15.15
CA SER A 535 27.35 -10.45 15.19
C SER A 535 27.60 -11.65 14.26
N THR A 536 28.35 -12.64 14.72
CA THR A 536 28.21 -14.02 14.22
C THR A 536 26.84 -14.52 14.66
N LEU A 537 25.91 -14.65 13.71
CA LEU A 537 24.55 -15.10 14.00
C LEU A 537 24.59 -16.58 14.39
N ASN A 538 24.34 -16.89 15.66
CA ASN A 538 24.30 -18.27 16.13
C ASN A 538 22.96 -18.91 15.75
N GLU A 539 22.91 -20.23 15.62
CA GLU A 539 21.68 -20.90 15.15
C GLU A 539 20.50 -20.75 16.15
N GLU A 540 20.78 -20.42 17.41
CA GLU A 540 19.80 -20.05 18.44
C GLU A 540 19.07 -18.73 18.15
N ASP A 541 19.74 -17.72 17.58
CA ASP A 541 19.15 -16.39 17.31
C ASP A 541 17.95 -16.50 16.35
N LEU A 542 18.03 -17.42 15.38
CA LEU A 542 16.92 -17.64 14.44
C LEU A 542 15.83 -18.54 15.02
N PHE A 543 16.14 -19.38 16.01
CA PHE A 543 15.12 -20.11 16.77
C PHE A 543 14.27 -19.12 17.59
N VAL A 544 14.90 -18.13 18.25
CA VAL A 544 14.22 -17.00 18.90
C VAL A 544 13.40 -16.18 17.89
N PHE A 545 13.94 -15.92 16.70
CA PHE A 545 13.21 -15.23 15.63
C PHE A 545 11.91 -15.96 15.23
N SER A 546 11.88 -17.30 15.26
CA SER A 546 10.65 -18.06 14.96
C SER A 546 9.62 -18.01 16.10
N LEU A 547 10.07 -17.99 17.36
CA LEU A 547 9.22 -17.96 18.56
C LEU A 547 8.66 -16.58 18.91
N GLN A 548 9.19 -15.48 18.36
CA GLN A 548 8.75 -14.12 18.73
C GLN A 548 7.44 -13.66 18.06
N TYR A 549 6.77 -14.53 17.28
CA TYR A 549 5.50 -14.27 16.59
C TYR A 549 4.24 -14.69 17.38
N GLU A 550 4.24 -14.56 18.71
CA GLU A 550 2.99 -14.59 19.50
C GLU A 550 2.28 -13.22 19.44
N TRP A 551 1.21 -13.16 18.65
CA TRP A 551 0.16 -12.12 18.70
C TRP A 551 -1.13 -12.70 19.30
#